data_AF-A0A099NZT5-F1
#
_entry.id   AF-A0A099NZT5-F1
#
_cell.length_a   1.000
_cell.length_b   1.000
_cell.length_c   1.000
_cell.angle_alpha   90.00
_cell.angle_beta   90.00
_cell.angle_gamma   90.00
#
_symmetry.space_group_name_H-M   'P 1'
#
loop_
_entity.id
_entity.type
_entity.pdbx_description
1 polymer ?
#
loop_
_entity_poly.entity_id
_entity_poly.type
_entity_poly.pdbx_seq_one_letter_code
_entity_poly.pdbx_strand_id
1 'polypeptide(L)'
;MSINRFSRVVLLAAQTTKFRPVTQRPSLFTPIISSVRLNSSSSSSKDGSDANKSKNPASVAAPVVPVKVDPKKMTIWEKVKHEAHHYWEGTKLLGLEIKISTRLLMKMTAGYELTRREYRQLQRTTADVLRLFPFAMFVLIPFAELLLPVALKIFPGLLPSTYESQADKNKKLASLRNTRYKVAQVLTNSKQMVKLPTNLTEEQVADFKDFMKKFKSSRSNEISRQQLLRVAKMFKDDLILDNSPRGTLIALAKYINIRPYGTDQILRYRIRHKMLKIKEDDRLIEDEGVDSLSLAELQQACASRGIHMFNATPGQMKQYLNEWLDMRLHEKIPSTLMLLTNAYIYGEVERYPSTHEALKAVLTTLPIEFYHEQELFVENDNATTEQRLKVLKEQEHLIKSENVQEEGHKILVKDKLSLDDDSNSGDKNVAKEESTEKK
;
A
#
# COMPACT_ATOMS: atom_id res chain seq x y z
N MET A 1 -5.45 21.75 -33.06
CA MET A 1 -6.35 20.57 -33.00
C MET A 1 -5.68 19.23 -32.66
N SER A 2 -4.38 19.16 -32.31
CA SER A 2 -3.68 17.86 -32.14
C SER A 2 -3.37 17.44 -30.68
N ILE A 3 -3.58 18.32 -29.69
CA ILE A 3 -3.22 18.04 -28.27
C ILE A 3 -4.33 17.27 -27.53
N ASN A 4 -5.60 17.50 -27.89
CA ASN A 4 -6.74 16.81 -27.26
C ASN A 4 -6.87 15.31 -27.63
N ARG A 5 -6.24 14.87 -28.73
CA ARG A 5 -6.23 13.45 -29.10
C ARG A 5 -5.19 12.66 -28.30
N PHE A 6 -4.04 13.25 -28.00
CA PHE A 6 -2.99 12.60 -27.21
C PHE A 6 -3.42 12.40 -25.75
N SER A 7 -4.04 13.41 -25.12
CA SER A 7 -4.62 13.26 -23.77
C SER A 7 -5.73 12.21 -23.71
N ARG A 8 -6.59 12.09 -24.74
CA ARG A 8 -7.64 11.06 -24.75
C ARG A 8 -7.08 9.66 -24.93
N VAL A 9 -6.07 9.46 -25.79
CA VAL A 9 -5.46 8.14 -26.02
C VAL A 9 -4.69 7.66 -24.79
N VAL A 10 -3.97 8.55 -24.10
CA VAL A 10 -3.26 8.22 -22.85
C VAL A 10 -4.26 7.90 -21.72
N LEU A 11 -5.41 8.59 -21.66
CA LEU A 11 -6.45 8.34 -20.66
C LEU A 11 -7.21 7.04 -20.92
N LEU A 12 -7.47 6.69 -22.20
CA LEU A 12 -8.13 5.45 -22.62
C LEU A 12 -7.22 4.24 -22.42
N ALA A 13 -5.93 4.33 -22.74
CA ALA A 13 -4.96 3.25 -22.51
C ALA A 13 -4.74 2.93 -21.03
N ALA A 14 -4.97 3.91 -20.14
CA ALA A 14 -4.92 3.71 -18.69
C ALA A 14 -6.20 3.09 -18.08
N GLN A 15 -7.30 3.01 -18.84
CA GLN A 15 -8.60 2.53 -18.36
C GLN A 15 -9.00 1.16 -18.92
N THR A 16 -8.37 0.68 -20.00
CA THR A 16 -8.72 -0.59 -20.63
C THR A 16 -7.49 -1.47 -20.86
N THR A 17 -7.10 -2.24 -19.86
CA THR A 17 -6.12 -3.33 -20.07
C THR A 17 -6.63 -4.61 -19.43
N LYS A 18 -7.27 -5.45 -20.25
CA LYS A 18 -7.49 -6.87 -19.99
C LYS A 18 -6.19 -7.61 -20.34
N PHE A 19 -5.72 -8.44 -19.41
CA PHE A 19 -4.55 -9.30 -19.62
C PHE A 19 -4.97 -10.64 -20.26
N ARG A 20 -4.23 -11.08 -21.28
CA ARG A 20 -4.23 -12.45 -21.80
C ARG A 20 -2.94 -13.14 -21.34
N PRO A 21 -2.96 -14.40 -20.88
CA PRO A 21 -1.73 -15.10 -20.57
C PRO A 21 -1.03 -15.55 -21.87
N VAL A 22 0.28 -15.36 -21.96
CA VAL A 22 1.10 -15.88 -23.07
C VAL A 22 2.09 -16.94 -22.57
N THR A 23 2.13 -18.01 -23.36
CA THR A 23 3.03 -19.14 -23.33
C THR A 23 4.50 -18.73 -23.41
N GLN A 24 5.30 -19.29 -22.50
CA GLN A 24 6.75 -19.09 -22.38
C GLN A 24 7.50 -19.45 -23.67
N ARG A 25 8.46 -18.59 -24.06
CA ARG A 25 9.66 -18.98 -24.81
C ARG A 25 10.89 -18.30 -24.20
N PRO A 26 12.05 -18.98 -24.13
CA PRO A 26 13.21 -18.48 -23.40
C PRO A 26 14.00 -17.48 -24.25
N SER A 27 14.25 -16.28 -23.72
CA SER A 27 15.21 -15.33 -24.30
C SER A 27 16.59 -15.53 -23.67
N LEU A 28 17.57 -15.88 -24.52
CA LEU A 28 18.99 -15.89 -24.17
C LEU A 28 19.48 -14.44 -24.00
N PHE A 29 19.87 -14.06 -22.78
CA PHE A 29 20.64 -12.84 -22.54
C PHE A 29 21.86 -13.19 -21.67
N THR A 30 23.04 -13.12 -22.29
CA THR A 30 24.34 -13.15 -21.61
C THR A 30 24.65 -11.78 -20.99
N PRO A 31 25.15 -11.69 -19.75
CA PRO A 31 25.52 -10.43 -19.14
C PRO A 31 26.93 -10.01 -19.56
N ILE A 32 27.08 -8.75 -19.99
CA ILE A 32 28.38 -8.10 -20.14
C ILE A 32 28.82 -7.62 -18.75
N ILE A 33 29.82 -8.29 -18.17
CA ILE A 33 30.50 -7.88 -16.94
C ILE A 33 31.62 -6.91 -17.32
N SER A 34 31.52 -5.65 -16.90
CA SER A 34 32.65 -4.72 -16.88
C SER A 34 33.21 -4.64 -15.46
N SER A 35 34.32 -5.33 -15.21
CA SER A 35 35.06 -5.30 -13.95
C SER A 35 35.94 -4.03 -13.89
N VAL A 36 35.66 -3.12 -12.96
CA VAL A 36 36.61 -2.08 -12.55
C VAL A 36 37.30 -2.54 -11.27
N ARG A 37 38.61 -2.78 -11.40
CA ARG A 37 39.54 -3.26 -10.38
C ARG A 37 40.08 -2.06 -9.60
N LEU A 38 39.81 -1.97 -8.29
CA LEU A 38 40.46 -0.99 -7.41
C LEU A 38 41.74 -1.59 -6.85
N ASN A 39 42.86 -0.92 -7.13
CA ASN A 39 44.21 -1.31 -6.77
C ASN A 39 44.54 -0.74 -5.38
N SER A 40 44.88 -1.60 -4.42
CA SER A 40 45.36 -1.23 -3.08
C SER A 40 46.88 -1.09 -3.09
N SER A 41 47.40 0.11 -2.86
CA SER A 41 48.83 0.34 -2.64
C SER A 41 49.17 0.22 -1.15
N SER A 42 49.86 -0.87 -0.81
CA SER A 42 50.60 -1.08 0.43
C SER A 42 51.94 -0.33 0.40
N SER A 43 52.29 0.37 1.48
CA SER A 43 53.68 0.76 1.77
C SER A 43 54.08 0.26 3.15
N SER A 44 54.96 -0.74 3.14
CA SER A 44 55.69 -1.32 4.27
C SER A 44 56.73 -0.36 4.84
N SER A 45 56.94 -0.40 6.16
CA SER A 45 58.18 0.07 6.82
C SER A 45 58.60 -0.93 7.90
N LYS A 46 59.92 -1.12 7.98
CA LYS A 46 60.65 -2.22 8.63
C LYS A 46 60.76 -2.12 10.16
N ASP A 47 61.11 -3.30 10.68
CA ASP A 47 61.44 -3.77 12.03
C ASP A 47 62.68 -3.13 12.70
N GLY A 48 62.77 -3.22 14.04
CA GLY A 48 63.98 -2.88 14.82
C GLY A 48 63.78 -2.52 16.31
N SER A 49 64.05 -3.49 17.19
CA SER A 49 64.11 -3.55 18.68
C SER A 49 64.75 -2.40 19.48
N ASP A 50 64.23 -2.07 20.68
CA ASP A 50 64.87 -2.40 21.99
C ASP A 50 64.14 -1.90 23.28
N ALA A 51 64.21 -2.77 24.30
CA ALA A 51 64.24 -2.57 25.77
C ALA A 51 63.34 -1.55 26.55
N ASN A 52 62.34 -2.11 27.23
CA ASN A 52 62.03 -2.03 28.68
C ASN A 52 62.35 -0.74 29.50
N LYS A 53 61.32 -0.01 29.96
CA LYS A 53 61.28 0.55 31.33
C LYS A 53 59.86 0.92 31.80
N SER A 54 59.43 0.21 32.85
CA SER A 54 58.28 0.53 33.70
C SER A 54 58.43 1.89 34.41
N LYS A 55 57.37 2.71 34.41
CA LYS A 55 56.95 3.62 35.51
C LYS A 55 55.64 4.34 35.15
N ASN A 56 54.55 3.97 35.82
CA ASN A 56 53.41 4.85 36.11
C ASN A 56 53.72 5.63 37.40
N PRO A 57 53.11 6.81 37.72
CA PRO A 57 51.66 7.01 37.64
C PRO A 57 51.14 8.42 37.25
N ALA A 58 49.84 8.44 36.92
CA ALA A 58 48.86 9.50 37.17
C ALA A 58 49.20 10.96 36.80
N SER A 59 48.63 11.43 35.68
CA SER A 59 48.17 12.80 35.54
C SER A 59 46.78 12.82 34.90
N VAL A 60 45.88 13.53 35.56
CA VAL A 60 44.46 13.69 35.28
C VAL A 60 44.29 14.51 34.00
N ALA A 61 43.62 13.97 32.98
CA ALA A 61 43.20 14.72 31.81
C ALA A 61 41.67 14.85 31.78
N ALA A 62 41.21 16.09 31.88
CA ALA A 62 39.83 16.53 31.85
C ALA A 62 39.11 16.14 30.54
N PRO A 63 37.76 16.02 30.55
CA PRO A 63 37.00 15.61 29.37
C PRO A 63 37.05 16.67 28.28
N VAL A 64 37.44 16.26 27.07
CA VAL A 64 37.41 17.09 25.85
C VAL A 64 35.96 17.38 25.50
N VAL A 65 35.55 18.62 25.70
CA VAL A 65 34.25 19.16 25.28
C VAL A 65 34.19 19.17 23.75
N PRO A 66 33.17 18.61 23.09
CA PRO A 66 33.04 18.72 21.65
C PRO A 66 32.71 20.17 21.27
N VAL A 67 33.62 20.81 20.54
CA VAL A 67 33.41 22.13 19.93
C VAL A 67 32.20 22.04 19.00
N LYS A 68 31.12 22.74 19.38
CA LYS A 68 29.99 23.02 18.49
C LYS A 68 30.49 23.90 17.36
N VAL A 69 30.66 23.33 16.18
CA VAL A 69 30.90 24.10 14.96
C VAL A 69 29.58 24.72 14.56
N ASP A 70 29.44 26.04 14.74
CA ASP A 70 28.28 26.77 14.25
C ASP A 70 28.18 26.63 12.73
N PRO A 71 27.00 26.28 12.18
CA PRO A 71 26.85 26.16 10.73
C PRO A 71 27.07 27.54 10.10
N LYS A 72 28.14 27.66 9.31
CA LYS A 72 28.47 28.86 8.52
C LYS A 72 27.22 29.32 7.77
N LYS A 73 26.66 30.46 8.16
CA LYS A 73 25.48 31.05 7.52
C LYS A 73 25.87 31.38 6.08
N MET A 74 25.45 30.53 5.13
CA MET A 74 25.67 30.75 3.70
C MET A 74 25.20 32.15 3.31
N THR A 75 26.03 32.88 2.54
CA THR A 75 25.63 34.18 2.00
C THR A 75 24.43 34.02 1.06
N ILE A 76 23.62 35.06 0.91
CA ILE A 76 22.39 35.03 0.08
C ILE A 76 22.73 34.57 -1.35
N TRP A 77 23.87 34.98 -1.89
CA TRP A 77 24.36 34.54 -3.20
C TRP A 77 24.75 33.06 -3.26
N GLU A 78 25.38 32.52 -2.21
CA GLU A 78 25.69 31.09 -2.10
C GLU A 78 24.41 30.25 -2.03
N LYS A 79 23.38 30.73 -1.33
CA LYS A 79 22.05 30.07 -1.27
C LYS A 79 21.38 30.07 -2.63
N VAL A 80 21.33 31.22 -3.32
CA VAL A 80 20.73 31.34 -4.65
C VAL A 80 21.46 30.45 -5.68
N LYS A 81 22.80 30.42 -5.65
CA LYS A 81 23.59 29.55 -6.54
C LYS A 81 23.32 28.06 -6.26
N HIS A 82 23.23 27.68 -4.98
CA HIS A 82 22.94 26.30 -4.57
C HIS A 82 21.54 25.88 -4.99
N GLU A 83 20.53 26.73 -4.80
CA GLU A 83 19.15 26.48 -5.22
C GLU A 83 19.03 26.41 -6.75
N ALA A 84 19.62 27.36 -7.49
CA ALA A 84 19.60 27.34 -8.96
C ALA A 84 20.29 26.09 -9.53
N HIS A 85 21.42 25.67 -8.96
CA HIS A 85 22.09 24.43 -9.33
C HIS A 85 21.20 23.21 -9.07
N HIS A 86 20.54 23.16 -7.91
CA HIS A 86 19.60 22.09 -7.58
C HIS A 86 18.44 22.00 -8.58
N TYR A 87 17.89 23.14 -9.02
CA TYR A 87 16.85 23.16 -10.05
C TYR A 87 17.36 22.72 -11.43
N TRP A 88 18.59 23.11 -11.81
CA TRP A 88 19.22 22.68 -13.05
C TRP A 88 19.47 21.16 -13.08
N GLU A 89 19.99 20.59 -11.99
CA GLU A 89 20.18 19.15 -11.87
C GLU A 89 18.85 18.40 -11.90
N GLY A 90 17.83 18.91 -11.20
CA GLY A 90 16.49 18.32 -11.18
C GLY A 90 15.81 18.32 -12.56
N THR A 91 15.93 19.41 -13.33
CA THR A 91 15.38 19.48 -14.69
C THR A 91 16.09 18.53 -15.66
N LYS A 92 17.42 18.38 -15.56
CA LYS A 92 18.18 17.39 -16.34
C LYS A 92 17.74 15.96 -16.02
N LEU A 93 17.55 15.64 -14.74
CA LEU A 93 17.08 14.33 -14.29
C LEU A 93 15.68 14.04 -14.83
N LEU A 94 14.75 14.98 -14.69
CA LEU A 94 13.38 14.85 -15.19
C LEU A 94 13.31 14.70 -16.72
N GLY A 95 14.16 15.41 -17.47
CA GLY A 95 14.25 15.23 -18.93
C GLY A 95 14.69 13.82 -19.34
N LEU A 96 15.63 13.23 -18.61
CA LEU A 96 16.04 11.84 -18.82
C LEU A 96 14.91 10.86 -18.47
N GLU A 97 14.22 11.09 -17.37
CA GLU A 97 13.06 10.27 -16.95
C GLU A 97 11.92 10.31 -17.98
N ILE A 98 11.62 11.49 -18.54
CA ILE A 98 10.64 11.64 -19.63
C ILE A 98 11.05 10.80 -20.83
N LYS A 99 12.31 10.88 -21.27
CA LYS A 99 12.82 10.12 -22.42
C LYS A 99 12.69 8.61 -22.22
N ILE A 100 13.03 8.10 -21.04
CA ILE A 100 12.86 6.69 -20.70
C ILE A 100 11.38 6.33 -20.73
N SER A 101 10.53 7.12 -20.09
CA SER A 101 9.09 6.86 -20.01
C SER A 101 8.40 6.89 -21.36
N THR A 102 8.80 7.78 -22.28
CA THR A 102 8.30 7.77 -23.67
C THR A 102 8.64 6.45 -24.37
N ARG A 103 9.86 5.93 -24.18
CA ARG A 103 10.25 4.63 -24.74
C ARG A 103 9.43 3.48 -24.13
N LEU A 104 9.22 3.48 -22.82
CA LEU A 104 8.41 2.46 -22.14
C LEU A 104 6.94 2.53 -22.56
N LEU A 105 6.40 3.73 -22.74
CA LEU A 105 5.06 3.92 -23.29
C LEU A 105 4.98 3.34 -24.72
N MET A 106 5.97 3.57 -25.57
CA MET A 106 6.02 2.97 -26.91
C MET A 106 6.15 1.44 -26.88
N LYS A 107 6.90 0.88 -25.92
CA LYS A 107 6.98 -0.56 -25.68
C LYS A 107 5.60 -1.14 -25.31
N MET A 108 4.89 -0.45 -24.41
CA MET A 108 3.54 -0.83 -23.98
C MET A 108 2.52 -0.72 -25.12
N THR A 109 2.54 0.37 -25.90
CA THR A 109 1.62 0.54 -27.05
C THR A 109 1.91 -0.44 -28.19
N ALA A 110 3.15 -0.93 -28.30
CA ALA A 110 3.52 -2.01 -29.20
C ALA A 110 3.08 -3.41 -28.71
N GLY A 111 2.43 -3.50 -27.54
CA GLY A 111 1.88 -4.75 -27.00
C GLY A 111 2.87 -5.58 -26.16
N TYR A 112 4.04 -5.04 -25.82
CA TYR A 112 4.96 -5.69 -24.90
C TYR A 112 4.58 -5.39 -23.45
N GLU A 113 4.66 -6.40 -22.59
CA GLU A 113 4.49 -6.21 -21.16
C GLU A 113 5.70 -5.44 -20.58
N LEU A 114 5.39 -4.58 -19.62
CA LEU A 114 6.39 -3.85 -18.87
C LEU A 114 6.75 -4.65 -17.62
N THR A 115 8.04 -4.73 -17.31
CA THR A 115 8.47 -5.23 -16.00
C THR A 115 7.95 -4.31 -14.90
N ARG A 116 7.92 -4.79 -13.65
CA ARG A 116 7.46 -4.00 -12.51
C ARG A 116 8.24 -2.68 -12.39
N ARG A 117 9.55 -2.73 -12.65
CA ARG A 117 10.43 -1.55 -12.64
C ARG A 117 10.07 -0.55 -13.72
N GLU A 118 9.85 -1.03 -14.95
CA GLU A 118 9.46 -0.19 -16.09
C GLU A 118 8.11 0.48 -15.84
N TYR A 119 7.12 -0.29 -15.39
CA TYR A 119 5.79 0.23 -15.09
C TYR A 119 5.81 1.30 -14.01
N ARG A 120 6.54 1.08 -12.92
CA ARG A 120 6.70 2.07 -11.84
C ARG A 120 7.41 3.33 -12.30
N GLN A 121 8.45 3.20 -13.12
CA GLN A 121 9.15 4.36 -13.67
C GLN A 121 8.20 5.20 -14.52
N LEU A 122 7.46 4.56 -15.42
CA LEU A 122 6.45 5.20 -16.26
C LEU A 122 5.39 5.93 -15.41
N GLN A 123 4.85 5.26 -14.38
CA GLN A 123 3.87 5.88 -13.47
C GLN A 123 4.42 7.08 -12.70
N ARG A 124 5.65 6.96 -12.15
CA ARG A 124 6.30 8.05 -11.40
C ARG A 124 6.51 9.26 -12.29
N THR A 125 7.12 9.08 -13.46
CA THR A 125 7.40 10.17 -14.38
C THR A 125 6.11 10.78 -14.92
N THR A 126 5.07 9.98 -15.20
CA THR A 126 3.76 10.52 -15.61
C THR A 126 3.17 11.39 -14.51
N ALA A 127 3.22 10.95 -13.25
CA ALA A 127 2.75 11.74 -12.12
C ALA A 127 3.56 13.02 -11.92
N ASP A 128 4.89 12.95 -12.05
CA ASP A 128 5.78 14.10 -11.91
C ASP A 128 5.58 15.12 -13.06
N VAL A 129 5.35 14.66 -14.30
CA VAL A 129 4.99 15.53 -15.44
C VAL A 129 3.63 16.21 -15.25
N LEU A 130 2.62 15.48 -14.78
CA LEU A 130 1.29 16.05 -14.50
C LEU A 130 1.35 17.10 -13.38
N ARG A 131 2.21 16.91 -12.38
CA ARG A 131 2.47 17.89 -11.31
C ARG A 131 3.31 19.07 -11.78
N LEU A 132 4.18 18.87 -12.76
CA LEU A 132 5.02 19.92 -13.32
C LEU A 132 4.20 20.92 -14.15
N PHE A 133 3.12 20.49 -14.81
CA PHE A 133 2.28 21.39 -15.63
C PHE A 133 1.76 22.62 -14.86
N PRO A 134 1.10 22.49 -13.70
CA PRO A 134 0.71 23.66 -12.91
C PRO A 134 1.92 24.41 -12.33
N PHE A 135 3.02 23.73 -12.01
CA PHE A 135 4.25 24.38 -11.53
C PHE A 135 4.90 25.29 -12.61
N ALA A 136 4.96 24.84 -13.86
CA ALA A 136 5.52 25.60 -14.97
C ALA A 136 4.78 26.91 -15.23
N MET A 137 3.46 26.96 -14.99
CA MET A 137 2.67 28.20 -15.05
C MET A 137 3.16 29.25 -14.04
N PHE A 138 3.60 28.86 -12.85
CA PHE A 138 4.15 29.80 -11.85
C PHE A 138 5.51 30.38 -12.25
N VAL A 139 6.29 29.67 -13.06
CA VAL A 139 7.59 30.15 -13.57
C VAL A 139 7.40 31.08 -14.77
N LEU A 140 6.41 30.80 -15.63
CA LEU A 140 6.14 31.60 -16.83
C LEU A 140 5.43 32.92 -16.53
N ILE A 141 4.59 32.96 -15.50
CA ILE A 141 3.84 34.18 -15.13
C ILE A 141 4.69 35.00 -14.14
N PRO A 142 5.11 36.23 -14.49
CA PRO A 142 5.86 37.08 -13.58
C PRO A 142 5.07 37.35 -12.30
N PHE A 143 5.75 37.36 -11.15
CA PHE A 143 5.18 37.47 -9.79
C PHE A 143 4.33 36.29 -9.29
N ALA A 144 4.09 35.25 -10.08
CA ALA A 144 3.36 34.08 -9.62
C ALA A 144 4.14 33.25 -8.58
N GLU A 145 5.47 33.37 -8.53
CA GLU A 145 6.31 32.77 -7.47
C GLU A 145 5.86 33.18 -6.06
N LEU A 146 5.37 34.42 -5.87
CA LEU A 146 4.84 34.89 -4.60
C LEU A 146 3.63 34.06 -4.12
N LEU A 147 2.93 33.40 -5.05
CA LEU A 147 1.81 32.51 -4.74
C LEU A 147 2.26 31.08 -4.42
N LEU A 148 3.52 30.68 -4.66
CA LEU A 148 3.99 29.33 -4.36
C LEU A 148 3.80 28.91 -2.89
N PRO A 149 4.08 29.75 -1.87
CA PRO A 149 3.82 29.40 -0.48
C PRO A 149 2.33 29.09 -0.22
N VAL A 150 1.44 29.84 -0.86
CA VAL A 150 -0.01 29.64 -0.77
C VAL A 150 -0.41 28.36 -1.53
N ALA A 151 0.11 28.17 -2.74
CA ALA A 151 -0.15 27.00 -3.56
C ALA A 151 0.32 25.70 -2.90
N LEU A 152 1.48 25.69 -2.24
CA LEU A 152 1.99 24.53 -1.49
C LEU A 152 1.15 24.23 -0.25
N LYS A 153 0.55 25.26 0.38
CA LYS A 153 -0.38 25.08 1.50
C LYS A 153 -1.71 24.45 1.04
N ILE A 154 -2.19 24.82 -0.14
CA ILE A 154 -3.43 24.29 -0.74
C ILE A 154 -3.18 22.90 -1.37
N PHE A 155 -2.04 22.71 -2.03
CA PHE A 155 -1.65 21.51 -2.78
C PHE A 155 -0.32 20.94 -2.24
N PRO A 156 -0.33 20.19 -1.11
CA PRO A 156 0.88 19.67 -0.45
C PRO A 156 1.67 18.61 -1.23
N GLY A 157 1.28 18.32 -2.48
CA GLY A 157 1.98 17.41 -3.40
C GLY A 157 2.24 18.04 -4.77
N LEU A 158 2.28 19.38 -4.83
CA LEU A 158 2.50 20.14 -6.07
C LEU A 158 3.91 19.95 -6.64
N LEU A 159 4.91 19.76 -5.78
CA LEU A 159 6.29 19.57 -6.23
C LEU A 159 6.49 18.17 -6.82
N PRO A 160 7.11 18.05 -8.00
CA PRO A 160 7.65 16.78 -8.48
C PRO A 160 8.56 16.14 -7.43
N SER A 161 8.56 14.81 -7.37
CA SER A 161 9.33 14.06 -6.38
C SER A 161 10.85 14.33 -6.43
N THR A 162 11.32 14.79 -7.59
CA THR A 162 12.68 15.26 -7.88
C THR A 162 13.13 16.45 -7.04
N TYR A 163 12.21 17.35 -6.67
CA TYR A 163 12.50 18.58 -5.93
C TYR A 163 12.24 18.44 -4.42
N GLU A 164 11.91 17.24 -3.93
CA GLU A 164 11.63 17.00 -2.52
C GLU A 164 12.91 16.71 -1.72
N SER A 165 13.15 17.49 -0.66
CA SER A 165 14.32 17.31 0.21
C SER A 165 14.26 16.02 1.02
N GLN A 166 15.42 15.52 1.46
CA GLN A 166 15.48 14.33 2.32
C GLN A 166 14.76 14.55 3.66
N ALA A 167 14.82 15.76 4.20
CA ALA A 167 14.12 16.12 5.43
C ALA A 167 12.59 16.04 5.26
N ASP A 168 12.06 16.49 4.13
CA ASP A 168 10.62 16.43 3.82
C ASP A 168 10.14 14.99 3.66
N LYS A 169 10.92 14.15 2.97
CA LYS A 169 10.66 12.71 2.84
C LYS A 169 10.60 12.04 4.21
N ASN A 170 11.60 12.30 5.06
CA ASN A 170 11.65 11.77 6.42
C ASN A 170 10.48 12.24 7.28
N LYS A 171 10.06 13.51 7.14
CA LYS A 171 8.89 14.06 7.84
C LYS A 171 7.58 13.40 7.39
N LYS A 172 7.41 13.16 6.09
CA LYS A 172 6.25 12.42 5.55
C LYS A 172 6.20 10.99 6.09
N LEU A 173 7.35 10.29 6.12
CA LEU A 173 7.46 8.95 6.67
C LEU A 173 7.11 8.93 8.17
N ALA A 174 7.64 9.88 8.95
CA ALA A 174 7.34 10.01 10.37
C ALA A 174 5.84 10.31 10.62
N SER A 175 5.24 11.19 9.82
CA SER A 175 3.81 11.50 9.88
C SER A 175 2.95 10.27 9.54
N LEU A 176 3.34 9.50 8.52
CA LEU A 176 2.63 8.27 8.15
C LEU A 176 2.73 7.24 9.29
N ARG A 177 3.92 7.08 9.89
CA ARG A 177 4.12 6.20 11.03
C ARG A 177 3.22 6.55 12.20
N ASN A 178 3.18 7.83 12.58
CA ASN A 178 2.33 8.32 13.67
C ASN A 178 0.84 8.13 13.36
N THR A 179 0.45 8.33 12.10
CA THR A 179 -0.91 8.09 11.63
C THR A 179 -1.29 6.63 11.79
N ARG A 180 -0.43 5.71 11.37
CA ARG A 180 -0.65 4.26 11.50
C ARG A 180 -0.74 3.82 12.95
N TYR A 181 0.11 4.34 13.84
CA TYR A 181 0.04 4.03 15.27
C TYR A 181 -1.30 4.46 15.88
N LYS A 182 -1.75 5.68 15.60
CA LYS A 182 -3.06 6.16 16.07
C LYS A 182 -4.22 5.36 15.50
N VAL A 183 -4.15 5.03 14.21
CA VAL A 183 -5.18 4.23 13.53
C VAL A 183 -5.23 2.80 14.08
N ALA A 184 -4.08 2.18 14.34
CA ALA A 184 -4.00 0.86 14.95
C ALA A 184 -4.77 0.81 16.26
N GLN A 185 -4.53 1.77 17.16
CA GLN A 185 -5.27 1.89 18.42
C GLN A 185 -6.78 2.04 18.21
N VAL A 186 -7.21 2.82 17.20
CA VAL A 186 -8.63 2.98 16.87
C VAL A 186 -9.22 1.67 16.36
N LEU A 187 -8.52 0.97 15.46
CA LEU A 187 -9.00 -0.30 14.89
C LEU A 187 -9.06 -1.40 15.94
N THR A 188 -8.08 -1.46 16.84
CA THR A 188 -8.05 -2.40 17.97
C THR A 188 -9.19 -2.18 18.95
N ASN A 189 -9.54 -0.92 19.21
CA ASN A 189 -10.65 -0.58 20.10
C ASN A 189 -12.02 -0.63 19.40
N SER A 190 -12.04 -0.61 18.06
CA SER A 190 -13.27 -0.68 17.28
C SER A 190 -13.80 -2.12 17.26
N LYS A 191 -15.02 -2.29 17.76
CA LYS A 191 -15.81 -3.50 17.55
C LYS A 191 -16.19 -3.58 16.07
N GLN A 192 -15.38 -4.25 15.26
CA GLN A 192 -15.70 -4.46 13.85
C GLN A 192 -16.77 -5.55 13.71
N MET A 193 -17.94 -5.16 13.22
CA MET A 193 -18.98 -6.14 12.88
C MET A 193 -18.66 -6.71 11.51
N VAL A 194 -18.27 -7.97 11.47
CA VAL A 194 -18.03 -8.67 10.21
C VAL A 194 -19.10 -9.73 10.04
N LYS A 195 -19.91 -9.57 8.99
CA LYS A 195 -20.87 -10.61 8.58
C LYS A 195 -20.13 -11.69 7.80
N LEU A 196 -20.63 -12.92 7.85
CA LEU A 196 -20.13 -14.01 7.02
C LEU A 196 -20.90 -14.07 5.69
N PRO A 197 -20.31 -14.64 4.62
CA PRO A 197 -21.00 -14.80 3.35
C PRO A 197 -22.28 -15.60 3.53
N THR A 198 -23.29 -15.31 2.72
CA THR A 198 -24.58 -16.03 2.74
C THR A 198 -24.52 -17.40 2.08
N ASN A 199 -23.52 -17.66 1.23
CA ASN A 199 -23.41 -18.89 0.43
C ASN A 199 -22.40 -19.90 1.02
N LEU A 200 -22.40 -20.12 2.32
CA LEU A 200 -21.48 -21.06 2.97
C LEU A 200 -22.04 -22.49 2.95
N THR A 201 -21.16 -23.47 2.73
CA THR A 201 -21.50 -24.89 2.86
C THR A 201 -21.76 -25.24 4.33
N GLU A 202 -22.61 -26.23 4.61
CA GLU A 202 -22.85 -26.74 5.97
C GLU A 202 -21.55 -27.10 6.72
N GLU A 203 -20.58 -27.68 6.03
CA GLU A 203 -19.24 -27.97 6.58
C GLU A 203 -18.50 -26.71 7.02
N GLN A 204 -18.54 -25.64 6.21
CA GLN A 204 -17.89 -24.36 6.53
C GLN A 204 -18.56 -23.70 7.74
N VAL A 205 -19.88 -23.78 7.81
CA VAL A 205 -20.66 -23.30 8.97
C VAL A 205 -20.31 -24.11 10.22
N ALA A 206 -20.19 -25.43 10.12
CA ALA A 206 -19.80 -26.29 11.24
C ALA A 206 -18.37 -26.02 11.72
N ASP A 207 -17.40 -25.89 10.79
CA ASP A 207 -16.01 -25.58 11.11
C ASP A 207 -15.88 -24.20 11.77
N PHE A 208 -16.65 -23.21 11.30
CA PHE A 208 -16.74 -21.89 11.92
C PHE A 208 -17.35 -21.95 13.34
N LYS A 209 -18.45 -22.71 13.52
CA LYS A 209 -19.07 -22.89 14.85
C LYS A 209 -18.11 -23.56 15.83
N ASP A 210 -17.38 -24.59 15.40
CA ASP A 210 -16.36 -25.26 16.21
C ASP A 210 -15.21 -24.30 16.58
N PHE A 211 -14.70 -23.54 15.61
CA PHE A 211 -13.68 -22.50 15.83
C PHE A 211 -14.15 -21.49 16.89
N MET A 212 -15.37 -20.97 16.75
CA MET A 212 -15.94 -20.01 17.70
C MET A 212 -16.19 -20.62 19.08
N LYS A 213 -16.58 -21.90 19.15
CA LYS A 213 -16.75 -22.63 20.43
C LYS A 213 -15.42 -22.79 21.15
N LYS A 214 -14.38 -23.26 20.45
CA LYS A 214 -13.00 -23.37 20.97
C LYS A 214 -12.51 -22.01 21.48
N PHE A 215 -12.81 -20.94 20.74
CA PHE A 215 -12.48 -19.58 21.15
C PHE A 215 -13.20 -19.15 22.44
N LYS A 216 -14.54 -19.22 22.48
CA LYS A 216 -15.33 -18.80 23.66
C LYS A 216 -15.02 -19.60 24.92
N SER A 217 -14.59 -20.85 24.78
CA SER A 217 -14.16 -21.70 25.90
C SER A 217 -12.71 -21.47 26.34
N SER A 218 -12.02 -20.43 25.87
CA SER A 218 -10.59 -20.17 26.13
C SER A 218 -9.64 -21.31 25.70
N ARG A 219 -10.09 -22.22 24.83
CA ARG A 219 -9.32 -23.33 24.24
C ARG A 219 -8.66 -22.90 22.92
N SER A 220 -8.15 -21.67 22.88
CA SER A 220 -7.58 -21.08 21.68
C SER A 220 -6.37 -21.87 21.15
N ASN A 221 -5.61 -22.53 22.04
CA ASN A 221 -4.45 -23.36 21.68
C ASN A 221 -4.82 -24.63 20.89
N GLU A 222 -6.08 -25.07 20.91
CA GLU A 222 -6.56 -26.23 20.15
C GLU A 222 -6.88 -25.89 18.68
N ILE A 223 -6.85 -24.61 18.31
CA ILE A 223 -7.12 -24.18 16.94
C ILE A 223 -5.90 -24.46 16.06
N SER A 224 -6.04 -25.43 15.16
CA SER A 224 -5.00 -25.79 14.21
C SER A 224 -4.79 -24.68 13.17
N ARG A 225 -3.57 -24.58 12.63
CA ARG A 225 -3.26 -23.63 11.54
C ARG A 225 -4.18 -23.82 10.34
N GLN A 226 -4.49 -25.07 9.97
CA GLN A 226 -5.39 -25.35 8.85
C GLN A 226 -6.82 -24.86 9.12
N GLN A 227 -7.34 -25.07 10.34
CA GLN A 227 -8.65 -24.57 10.73
C GLN A 227 -8.69 -23.04 10.68
N LEU A 228 -7.66 -22.37 11.19
CA LEU A 228 -7.52 -20.92 11.11
C LEU A 228 -7.59 -20.42 9.66
N LEU A 229 -6.83 -21.04 8.74
CA LEU A 229 -6.79 -20.63 7.34
C LEU A 229 -8.13 -20.85 6.63
N ARG A 230 -8.82 -21.96 6.91
CA ARG A 230 -10.16 -22.22 6.34
C ARG A 230 -11.17 -21.17 6.79
N VAL A 231 -11.17 -20.82 8.08
CA VAL A 231 -12.04 -19.77 8.63
C VAL A 231 -11.67 -18.40 8.06
N ALA A 232 -10.39 -18.06 7.99
CA ALA A 232 -9.91 -16.79 7.45
C ALA A 232 -10.35 -16.56 5.99
N LYS A 233 -10.37 -17.61 5.17
CA LYS A 233 -10.85 -17.57 3.77
C LYS A 233 -12.33 -17.25 3.63
N MET A 234 -13.15 -17.48 4.66
CA MET A 234 -14.57 -17.16 4.64
C MET A 234 -14.80 -15.64 4.67
N PHE A 235 -13.85 -14.87 5.17
CA PHE A 235 -13.95 -13.41 5.31
C PHE A 235 -13.54 -12.67 4.04
N LYS A 236 -14.36 -12.79 3.01
CA LYS A 236 -14.18 -12.16 1.70
C LYS A 236 -13.86 -10.66 1.79
N ASP A 237 -13.03 -10.18 0.86
CA ASP A 237 -12.53 -8.81 0.85
C ASP A 237 -13.66 -7.78 0.79
N ASP A 238 -14.62 -7.98 -0.11
CA ASP A 238 -15.73 -7.06 -0.33
C ASP A 238 -16.69 -7.06 0.86
N LEU A 239 -16.91 -8.22 1.46
CA LEU A 239 -17.78 -8.37 2.63
C LEU A 239 -17.24 -7.62 3.85
N ILE A 240 -15.91 -7.63 4.06
CA ILE A 240 -15.29 -6.83 5.13
C ILE A 240 -15.52 -5.34 4.88
N LEU A 241 -15.35 -4.86 3.64
CA LEU A 241 -15.48 -3.43 3.32
C LEU A 241 -16.92 -2.93 3.35
N ASP A 242 -17.87 -3.75 2.91
CA ASP A 242 -19.29 -3.37 2.87
C ASP A 242 -19.89 -3.27 4.27
N ASN A 243 -19.51 -4.20 5.16
CA ASN A 243 -19.98 -4.22 6.55
C ASN A 243 -19.14 -3.33 7.50
N SER A 244 -18.03 -2.77 7.02
CA SER A 244 -17.21 -1.90 7.85
C SER A 244 -17.90 -0.57 8.12
N PRO A 245 -18.03 -0.13 9.39
CA PRO A 245 -18.56 1.19 9.69
C PRO A 245 -17.62 2.28 9.15
N ARG A 246 -18.17 3.46 8.88
CA ARG A 246 -17.43 4.61 8.33
C ARG A 246 -16.14 4.92 9.08
N GLY A 247 -16.16 4.85 10.42
CA GLY A 247 -14.97 5.07 11.25
C GLY A 247 -13.83 4.12 10.90
N THR A 248 -14.14 2.83 10.71
CA THR A 248 -13.20 1.79 10.27
C THR A 248 -12.71 2.03 8.84
N LEU A 249 -13.60 2.41 7.92
CA LEU A 249 -13.20 2.76 6.54
C LEU A 249 -12.24 3.96 6.51
N ILE A 250 -12.49 5.00 7.31
CA ILE A 250 -11.62 6.18 7.43
C ILE A 250 -10.26 5.79 8.01
N ALA A 251 -10.27 4.96 9.05
CA ALA A 251 -9.08 4.41 9.67
C ALA A 251 -8.26 3.62 8.64
N LEU A 252 -8.87 2.65 7.96
CA LEU A 252 -8.23 1.82 6.95
C LEU A 252 -7.64 2.66 5.82
N ALA A 253 -8.40 3.63 5.29
CA ALA A 253 -7.91 4.55 4.26
C ALA A 253 -6.66 5.32 4.71
N LYS A 254 -6.66 5.90 5.91
CA LYS A 254 -5.49 6.59 6.48
C LYS A 254 -4.29 5.65 6.65
N TYR A 255 -4.54 4.41 7.09
CA TYR A 255 -3.50 3.40 7.30
C TYR A 255 -2.73 3.07 6.01
N ILE A 256 -3.44 2.90 4.90
CA ILE A 256 -2.87 2.68 3.55
C ILE A 256 -2.49 3.96 2.81
N ASN A 257 -2.36 5.07 3.53
CA ASN A 257 -1.94 6.37 3.00
C ASN A 257 -2.88 6.93 1.91
N ILE A 258 -4.18 6.71 2.06
CA ILE A 258 -5.23 7.35 1.28
C ILE A 258 -5.86 8.45 2.13
N ARG A 259 -5.99 9.64 1.56
CA ARG A 259 -6.79 10.72 2.18
C ARG A 259 -8.27 10.31 2.15
N PRO A 260 -8.94 10.16 3.31
CA PRO A 260 -10.37 9.88 3.35
C PRO A 260 -11.15 11.15 3.00
N TYR A 261 -12.10 11.05 2.08
CA TYR A 261 -13.07 12.09 1.73
C TYR A 261 -14.27 11.45 1.04
N GLY A 262 -15.39 12.19 0.99
CA GLY A 262 -16.62 11.75 0.32
C GLY A 262 -17.48 10.83 1.20
N THR A 263 -18.42 10.16 0.53
CA THR A 263 -19.36 9.18 1.12
C THR A 263 -18.68 7.82 1.35
N ASP A 264 -19.35 6.93 2.07
CA ASP A 264 -18.84 5.59 2.39
C ASP A 264 -18.56 4.77 1.13
N GLN A 265 -19.41 4.88 0.11
CA GLN A 265 -19.19 4.24 -1.20
C GLN A 265 -17.91 4.72 -1.89
N ILE A 266 -17.64 6.03 -1.88
CA ILE A 266 -16.39 6.59 -2.44
C ILE A 266 -15.19 6.04 -1.68
N LEU A 267 -15.30 5.92 -0.36
CA LEU A 267 -14.23 5.43 0.49
C LEU A 267 -13.94 3.94 0.22
N ARG A 268 -14.99 3.11 0.13
CA ARG A 268 -14.89 1.69 -0.24
C ARG A 268 -14.26 1.53 -1.62
N TYR A 269 -14.75 2.23 -2.65
CA TYR A 269 -14.17 2.19 -4.00
C TYR A 269 -12.67 2.52 -3.99
N ARG A 270 -12.27 3.58 -3.28
CA ARG A 270 -10.86 4.00 -3.21
C ARG A 270 -9.98 2.94 -2.53
N ILE A 271 -10.49 2.30 -1.47
CA ILE A 271 -9.81 1.20 -0.80
C ILE A 271 -9.71 0.00 -1.74
N ARG A 272 -10.81 -0.42 -2.39
CA ARG A 272 -10.83 -1.51 -3.38
C ARG A 272 -9.84 -1.30 -4.50
N HIS A 273 -9.89 -0.14 -5.13
CA HIS A 273 -8.96 0.21 -6.21
C HIS A 273 -7.49 0.20 -5.75
N LYS A 274 -7.21 0.62 -4.50
CA LYS A 274 -5.85 0.50 -3.93
C LYS A 274 -5.46 -0.96 -3.68
N MET A 275 -6.37 -1.78 -3.18
CA MET A 275 -6.13 -3.20 -2.93
C MET A 275 -5.90 -3.97 -4.22
N LEU A 276 -6.64 -3.69 -5.29
CA LEU A 276 -6.38 -4.28 -6.61
C LEU A 276 -4.96 -3.99 -7.10
N LYS A 277 -4.51 -2.74 -6.99
CA LYS A 277 -3.12 -2.38 -7.34
C LYS A 277 -2.08 -3.12 -6.50
N ILE A 278 -2.39 -3.43 -5.25
CA ILE A 278 -1.52 -4.25 -4.40
C ILE A 278 -1.55 -5.71 -4.86
N LYS A 279 -2.71 -6.27 -5.20
CA LYS A 279 -2.83 -7.63 -5.76
C LYS A 279 -2.04 -7.79 -7.06
N GLU A 280 -2.10 -6.79 -7.94
CA GLU A 280 -1.30 -6.75 -9.17
C GLU A 280 0.21 -6.69 -8.86
N ASP A 281 0.61 -5.80 -7.95
CA ASP A 281 2.01 -5.68 -7.52
C ASP A 281 2.50 -6.95 -6.77
N ASP A 282 1.63 -7.66 -6.05
CA ASP A 282 1.94 -8.94 -5.39
C ASP A 282 2.35 -9.98 -6.44
N ARG A 283 1.57 -10.14 -7.52
CA ARG A 283 1.88 -11.07 -8.62
C ARG A 283 3.20 -10.72 -9.30
N LEU A 284 3.41 -9.44 -9.62
CA LEU A 284 4.65 -8.98 -10.26
C LEU A 284 5.89 -9.21 -9.37
N ILE A 285 5.77 -9.06 -8.05
CA ILE A 285 6.88 -9.32 -7.14
C ILE A 285 7.15 -10.82 -7.03
N GLU A 286 6.12 -11.65 -7.03
CA GLU A 286 6.28 -13.11 -7.02
C GLU A 286 7.01 -13.60 -8.26
N ASP A 287 6.63 -13.10 -9.44
CA ASP A 287 7.22 -13.47 -10.72
C ASP A 287 8.71 -13.04 -10.83
N GLU A 288 9.04 -11.84 -10.32
CA GLU A 288 10.43 -11.31 -10.34
C GLU A 288 11.28 -11.77 -9.14
N GLY A 289 10.65 -12.22 -8.06
CA GLY A 289 11.25 -12.56 -6.77
C GLY A 289 11.56 -11.35 -5.87
N VAL A 290 11.37 -11.51 -4.56
CA VAL A 290 11.61 -10.45 -3.55
C VAL A 290 13.07 -9.97 -3.51
N ASP A 291 14.03 -10.85 -3.83
CA ASP A 291 15.46 -10.52 -3.82
C ASP A 291 15.87 -9.56 -4.94
N SER A 292 15.06 -9.44 -5.99
CA SER A 292 15.29 -8.49 -7.08
C SER A 292 15.00 -7.04 -6.66
N LEU A 293 14.32 -6.79 -5.54
CA LEU A 293 13.94 -5.44 -5.13
C LEU A 293 15.14 -4.65 -4.58
N SER A 294 15.27 -3.40 -5.03
CA SER A 294 16.13 -2.43 -4.36
C SER A 294 15.60 -2.06 -2.97
N LEU A 295 16.45 -1.51 -2.09
CA LEU A 295 16.05 -1.10 -0.74
C LEU A 295 14.86 -0.13 -0.74
N ALA A 296 14.85 0.84 -1.66
CA ALA A 296 13.77 1.80 -1.79
C ALA A 296 12.45 1.13 -2.25
N GLU A 297 12.54 0.18 -3.19
CA GLU A 297 11.37 -0.56 -3.67
C GLU A 297 10.81 -1.51 -2.63
N LEU A 298 11.70 -2.14 -1.84
CA LEU A 298 11.32 -2.99 -0.71
C LEU A 298 10.59 -2.17 0.36
N GLN A 299 11.15 -1.02 0.76
CA GLN A 299 10.50 -0.11 1.70
C GLN A 299 9.14 0.38 1.18
N GLN A 300 9.05 0.71 -0.12
CA GLN A 300 7.78 1.13 -0.71
C GLN A 300 6.75 -0.01 -0.78
N ALA A 301 7.19 -1.23 -1.13
CA ALA A 301 6.35 -2.42 -1.19
C ALA A 301 5.77 -2.74 0.19
N CYS A 302 6.62 -2.78 1.22
CA CYS A 302 6.22 -2.98 2.60
C CYS A 302 5.30 -1.85 3.09
N ALA A 303 5.66 -0.58 2.84
CA ALA A 303 4.80 0.55 3.16
C ALA A 303 3.41 0.41 2.52
N SER A 304 3.31 0.05 1.25
CA SER A 304 2.02 -0.02 0.55
C SER A 304 1.06 -1.05 1.14
N ARG A 305 1.59 -2.13 1.74
CA ARG A 305 0.88 -3.25 2.39
C ARG A 305 0.62 -3.03 3.88
N GLY A 306 1.07 -1.88 4.42
CA GLY A 306 0.95 -1.57 5.85
C GLY A 306 1.97 -2.28 6.73
N ILE A 307 2.93 -3.00 6.16
CA ILE A 307 3.94 -3.75 6.92
C ILE A 307 4.77 -2.79 7.78
N HIS A 308 5.01 -3.18 9.03
CA HIS A 308 5.84 -2.43 9.95
C HIS A 308 7.31 -2.49 9.53
N MET A 309 7.97 -1.34 9.40
CA MET A 309 9.36 -1.25 8.94
C MET A 309 10.28 -0.51 9.92
N PHE A 310 9.74 0.01 11.02
CA PHE A 310 10.56 0.80 11.93
C PHE A 310 11.56 -0.12 12.63
N ASN A 311 12.85 0.27 12.60
CA ASN A 311 13.98 -0.53 13.07
C ASN A 311 14.19 -1.90 12.37
N ALA A 312 13.45 -2.18 11.29
CA ALA A 312 13.63 -3.43 10.54
C ALA A 312 14.87 -3.35 9.64
N THR A 313 15.70 -4.38 9.69
CA THR A 313 16.80 -4.58 8.73
C THR A 313 16.25 -4.90 7.33
N PRO A 314 17.03 -4.70 6.26
CA PRO A 314 16.62 -5.10 4.92
C PRO A 314 16.25 -6.59 4.80
N GLY A 315 16.96 -7.47 5.52
CA GLY A 315 16.64 -8.90 5.57
C GLY A 315 15.28 -9.17 6.20
N GLN A 316 14.96 -8.52 7.33
CA GLN A 316 13.65 -8.63 7.98
C GLN A 316 12.53 -8.08 7.08
N MET A 317 12.75 -6.97 6.38
CA MET A 317 11.76 -6.44 5.44
C MET A 317 11.46 -7.41 4.30
N LYS A 318 12.47 -8.14 3.79
CA LYS A 318 12.25 -9.21 2.80
C LYS A 318 11.45 -10.36 3.40
N GLN A 319 11.78 -10.79 4.62
CA GLN A 319 11.03 -11.84 5.31
C GLN A 319 9.55 -11.48 5.47
N TYR A 320 9.24 -10.26 5.96
CA TYR A 320 7.85 -9.81 6.11
C TYR A 320 7.11 -9.72 4.77
N LEU A 321 7.81 -9.31 3.71
CA LEU A 321 7.21 -9.26 2.38
C LEU A 321 6.95 -10.67 1.82
N ASN A 322 7.87 -11.61 2.01
CA ASN A 322 7.67 -13.02 1.63
C ASN A 322 6.49 -13.64 2.40
N GLU A 323 6.39 -13.40 3.70
CA GLU A 323 5.27 -13.89 4.52
C GLU A 323 3.93 -13.31 4.03
N TRP A 324 3.89 -12.02 3.68
CA TRP A 324 2.71 -11.42 3.04
C TRP A 324 2.35 -12.12 1.73
N LEU A 325 3.33 -12.33 0.83
CA LEU A 325 3.09 -12.96 -0.47
C LEU A 325 2.62 -14.40 -0.32
N ASP A 326 3.22 -15.18 0.58
CA ASP A 326 2.83 -16.57 0.86
C ASP A 326 1.37 -16.63 1.34
N MET A 327 1.01 -15.82 2.33
CA MET A 327 -0.37 -15.78 2.86
C MET A 327 -1.38 -15.33 1.80
N ARG A 328 -1.02 -14.37 0.94
CA ARG A 328 -1.93 -13.82 -0.08
C ARG A 328 -2.05 -14.69 -1.32
N LEU A 329 -0.95 -15.18 -1.87
CA LEU A 329 -0.88 -15.85 -3.16
C LEU A 329 -1.02 -17.37 -3.04
N HIS A 330 -0.48 -17.98 -1.97
CA HIS A 330 -0.53 -19.43 -1.77
C HIS A 330 -1.64 -19.82 -0.81
N GLU A 331 -1.69 -19.20 0.37
CA GLU A 331 -2.76 -19.47 1.34
C GLU A 331 -4.09 -18.78 0.98
N LYS A 332 -4.12 -17.90 -0.03
CA LYS A 332 -5.33 -17.20 -0.53
C LYS A 332 -6.09 -16.43 0.55
N ILE A 333 -5.37 -15.84 1.51
CA ILE A 333 -5.98 -15.01 2.53
C ILE A 333 -6.42 -13.66 1.92
N PRO A 334 -7.62 -13.15 2.26
CA PRO A 334 -8.11 -11.84 1.80
C PRO A 334 -7.16 -10.68 2.13
N SER A 335 -7.02 -9.73 1.19
CA SER A 335 -6.16 -8.53 1.34
C SER A 335 -6.55 -7.66 2.52
N THR A 336 -7.85 -7.40 2.66
CA THR A 336 -8.40 -6.48 3.63
C THR A 336 -8.21 -7.05 5.02
N LEU A 337 -8.42 -8.36 5.19
CA LEU A 337 -8.12 -9.08 6.42
C LEU A 337 -6.64 -8.99 6.76
N MET A 338 -5.74 -9.20 5.79
CA MET A 338 -4.30 -9.08 6.04
C MET A 338 -3.86 -7.67 6.40
N LEU A 339 -4.49 -6.67 5.80
CA LEU A 339 -4.25 -5.29 6.14
C LEU A 339 -4.71 -4.95 7.56
N LEU A 340 -5.85 -5.51 7.99
CA LEU A 340 -6.34 -5.40 9.36
C LEU A 340 -5.39 -6.10 10.34
N THR A 341 -4.89 -7.28 10.01
CA THR A 341 -3.85 -7.97 10.79
C THR A 341 -2.61 -7.09 10.97
N ASN A 342 -2.08 -6.53 9.88
CA ASN A 342 -0.95 -5.61 9.94
C ASN A 342 -1.24 -4.36 10.76
N ALA A 343 -2.48 -3.85 10.72
CA ALA A 343 -2.88 -2.69 11.50
C ALA A 343 -2.98 -3.01 12.99
N TYR A 344 -3.49 -4.18 13.35
CA TYR A 344 -3.67 -4.61 14.75
C TYR A 344 -2.33 -4.83 15.45
N ILE A 345 -1.35 -5.40 14.76
CA ILE A 345 0.01 -5.59 15.29
C ILE A 345 0.86 -4.31 15.26
N TYR A 346 0.35 -3.22 14.68
CA TYR A 346 1.16 -2.03 14.42
C TYR A 346 1.49 -1.30 15.73
N GLY A 347 2.65 -1.61 16.30
CA GLY A 347 3.09 -1.11 17.61
C GLY A 347 3.24 -2.19 18.67
N GLU A 348 2.78 -3.42 18.40
CA GLU A 348 2.89 -4.60 19.26
C GLU A 348 3.67 -5.73 18.57
N VAL A 349 4.67 -5.40 17.75
CA VAL A 349 5.40 -6.37 16.92
C VAL A 349 6.09 -7.46 17.77
N GLU A 350 6.50 -7.13 19.00
CA GLU A 350 7.12 -8.09 19.93
C GLU A 350 6.12 -9.09 20.54
N ARG A 351 4.82 -8.78 20.48
CA ARG A 351 3.76 -9.61 21.08
C ARG A 351 3.40 -10.80 20.20
N TYR A 352 3.58 -10.70 18.88
CA TYR A 352 3.16 -11.70 17.91
C TYR A 352 4.37 -12.23 17.13
N PRO A 353 4.89 -13.43 17.45
CA PRO A 353 6.05 -13.99 16.77
C PRO A 353 5.78 -14.43 15.32
N SER A 354 4.51 -14.56 14.90
CA SER A 354 4.13 -14.95 13.53
C SER A 354 2.89 -14.21 13.04
N THR A 355 2.75 -14.04 11.72
CA THR A 355 1.56 -13.41 11.13
C THR A 355 0.32 -14.29 11.29
N HIS A 356 0.45 -15.61 11.36
CA HIS A 356 -0.67 -16.51 11.68
C HIS A 356 -1.23 -16.28 13.08
N GLU A 357 -0.38 -16.00 14.07
CA GLU A 357 -0.83 -15.69 15.42
C GLU A 357 -1.51 -14.33 15.50
N ALA A 358 -0.96 -13.35 14.78
CA ALA A 358 -1.60 -12.05 14.60
C ALA A 358 -2.98 -12.17 13.94
N LEU A 359 -3.09 -13.00 12.89
CA LEU A 359 -4.34 -13.27 12.19
C LEU A 359 -5.36 -13.92 13.13
N LYS A 360 -4.92 -14.90 13.93
CA LYS A 360 -5.73 -15.53 14.97
C LYS A 360 -6.23 -14.49 15.97
N ALA A 361 -5.37 -13.60 16.46
CA ALA A 361 -5.77 -12.53 17.37
C ALA A 361 -6.81 -11.58 16.76
N VAL A 362 -6.65 -11.19 15.49
CA VAL A 362 -7.64 -10.35 14.80
C VAL A 362 -8.97 -11.07 14.66
N LEU A 363 -8.98 -12.31 14.17
CA LEU A 363 -10.23 -13.07 14.02
C LEU A 363 -10.97 -13.27 15.36
N THR A 364 -10.24 -13.28 16.48
CA THR A 364 -10.84 -13.35 17.82
C THR A 364 -11.38 -12.02 18.33
N THR A 365 -10.90 -10.88 17.83
CA THR A 365 -11.31 -9.55 18.31
C THR A 365 -12.47 -8.98 17.52
N LEU A 366 -12.74 -9.49 16.32
CA LEU A 366 -13.90 -9.14 15.52
C LEU A 366 -15.18 -9.65 16.23
N PRO A 367 -16.09 -8.78 16.69
CA PRO A 367 -17.44 -9.19 17.05
C PRO A 367 -18.16 -9.68 15.79
N ILE A 368 -18.19 -10.99 15.60
CA ILE A 368 -18.83 -11.61 14.45
C ILE A 368 -20.31 -11.86 14.79
N GLU A 369 -21.19 -11.14 14.10
CA GLU A 369 -22.63 -11.36 14.20
C GLU A 369 -23.04 -12.35 13.11
N PHE A 370 -23.16 -13.61 13.50
CA PHE A 370 -23.53 -14.73 12.62
C PHE A 370 -25.06 -14.83 12.40
N TYR A 371 -25.86 -14.25 13.31
CA TYR A 371 -27.16 -14.83 13.64
C TYR A 371 -28.39 -14.18 12.96
N HIS A 372 -28.41 -12.87 12.69
CA HIS A 372 -29.69 -12.22 12.37
C HIS A 372 -30.21 -12.41 10.93
N GLU A 373 -29.33 -12.42 9.91
CA GLU A 373 -29.78 -12.56 8.51
C GLU A 373 -29.80 -14.03 8.05
N GLN A 374 -28.88 -14.86 8.55
CA GLN A 374 -28.69 -16.23 8.04
C GLN A 374 -29.74 -17.22 8.54
N GLU A 375 -30.25 -17.09 9.77
CA GLU A 375 -31.38 -17.92 10.25
C GLU A 375 -32.61 -17.72 9.37
N LEU A 376 -32.87 -16.50 8.90
CA LEU A 376 -33.98 -16.20 7.99
C LEU A 376 -33.83 -16.83 6.60
N PHE A 377 -32.61 -16.96 6.08
CA PHE A 377 -32.37 -17.60 4.78
C PHE A 377 -32.36 -19.13 4.85
N VAL A 378 -31.87 -19.70 5.95
CA VAL A 378 -31.79 -21.15 6.16
C VAL A 378 -33.14 -21.73 6.63
N GLU A 379 -33.92 -20.95 7.39
CA GLU A 379 -35.24 -21.33 7.89
C GLU A 379 -36.37 -20.48 7.29
N ASN A 380 -36.43 -20.42 5.95
CA ASN A 380 -37.50 -19.68 5.25
C ASN A 380 -38.92 -20.10 5.68
N ASP A 381 -39.10 -21.30 6.22
CA ASP A 381 -40.39 -21.80 6.70
C ASP A 381 -40.62 -21.66 8.23
N ASN A 382 -39.56 -21.48 9.05
CA ASN A 382 -39.67 -21.42 10.52
C ASN A 382 -39.36 -20.05 11.14
N ALA A 383 -38.83 -19.09 10.39
CA ALA A 383 -38.50 -17.78 10.94
C ALA A 383 -39.75 -16.98 11.33
N THR A 384 -39.81 -16.54 12.60
CA THR A 384 -40.96 -15.82 13.15
C THR A 384 -41.14 -14.46 12.47
N THR A 385 -42.38 -14.03 12.24
CA THR A 385 -42.72 -12.71 11.65
C THR A 385 -42.02 -11.55 12.38
N GLU A 386 -41.78 -11.67 13.69
CA GLU A 386 -41.04 -10.68 14.49
C GLU A 386 -39.56 -10.55 14.09
N GLN A 387 -38.90 -11.67 13.78
CA GLN A 387 -37.51 -11.69 13.32
C GLN A 387 -37.39 -11.04 11.93
N ARG A 388 -38.32 -11.36 11.02
CA ARG A 388 -38.45 -10.69 9.71
C ARG A 388 -38.61 -9.18 9.85
N LEU A 389 -39.51 -8.76 10.75
CA LEU A 389 -39.78 -7.34 11.00
C LEU A 389 -38.55 -6.62 11.55
N LYS A 390 -37.76 -7.26 12.42
CA LYS A 390 -36.54 -6.68 12.98
C LYS A 390 -35.50 -6.42 11.87
N VAL A 391 -35.27 -7.38 10.98
CA VAL A 391 -34.33 -7.22 9.86
C VAL A 391 -34.79 -6.13 8.90
N LEU A 392 -36.08 -6.06 8.58
CA LEU A 392 -36.60 -4.99 7.71
C LEU A 392 -36.44 -3.59 8.34
N LYS A 393 -36.72 -3.45 9.64
CA LYS A 393 -36.50 -2.18 10.35
C LYS A 393 -35.03 -1.78 10.39
N GLU A 394 -34.13 -2.75 10.55
CA GLU A 394 -32.70 -2.52 10.49
C GLU A 394 -32.25 -2.06 9.10
N GLN A 395 -32.75 -2.71 8.04
CA GLN A 395 -32.49 -2.29 6.66
C GLN A 395 -33.03 -0.89 6.36
N GLU A 396 -34.25 -0.57 6.80
CA GLU A 396 -34.82 0.79 6.64
C GLU A 396 -33.97 1.85 7.35
N HIS A 397 -33.50 1.55 8.57
CA HIS A 397 -32.61 2.43 9.31
C HIS A 397 -31.27 2.62 8.58
N LEU A 398 -30.69 1.56 8.02
CA LEU A 398 -29.46 1.64 7.22
C LEU A 398 -29.68 2.52 5.98
N ILE A 399 -30.75 2.30 5.22
CA ILE A 399 -31.10 3.10 4.03
C ILE A 399 -31.24 4.58 4.39
N LYS A 400 -31.94 4.89 5.49
CA LYS A 400 -32.10 6.28 5.95
C LYS A 400 -30.75 6.91 6.32
N SER A 401 -29.87 6.15 6.96
CA SER A 401 -28.53 6.62 7.31
C SER A 401 -27.65 6.85 6.07
N GLU A 402 -27.78 6.02 5.03
CA GLU A 402 -27.08 6.20 3.75
C GLU A 402 -27.59 7.43 3.00
N ASN A 403 -28.92 7.61 2.89
CA ASN A 403 -29.51 8.77 2.23
C ASN A 403 -29.04 10.10 2.85
N VAL A 404 -29.00 10.21 4.18
CA VAL A 404 -28.49 11.40 4.89
C VAL A 404 -27.01 11.66 4.57
N GLN A 405 -26.21 10.62 4.34
CA GLN A 405 -24.81 10.78 3.94
C GLN A 405 -24.65 11.17 2.46
N GLU A 406 -25.60 10.78 1.62
CA GLU A 406 -25.65 11.12 0.19
C GLU A 406 -26.26 12.50 -0.08
N GLU A 407 -26.98 13.09 0.89
CA GLU A 407 -27.50 14.46 0.80
C GLU A 407 -26.36 15.44 0.48
N GLY A 408 -26.42 16.05 -0.72
CA GLY A 408 -25.41 16.98 -1.24
C GLY A 408 -24.28 16.33 -2.07
N HIS A 409 -24.22 15.01 -2.18
CA HIS A 409 -23.23 14.28 -2.97
C HIS A 409 -23.90 13.46 -4.09
N LYS A 410 -23.94 13.98 -5.33
CA LYS A 410 -24.32 13.16 -6.48
C LYS A 410 -23.24 12.09 -6.74
N ILE A 411 -23.55 10.83 -6.43
CA ILE A 411 -22.68 9.69 -6.75
C ILE A 411 -22.76 9.44 -8.26
N LEU A 412 -21.81 10.01 -9.00
CA LEU A 412 -21.74 9.87 -10.46
C LEU A 412 -21.17 8.50 -10.90
N VAL A 413 -20.54 7.75 -9.98
CA VAL A 413 -19.86 6.49 -10.27
C VAL A 413 -20.35 5.43 -9.31
N LYS A 414 -21.07 4.43 -9.84
CA LYS A 414 -21.39 3.21 -9.10
C LYS A 414 -20.12 2.39 -8.94
N ASP A 415 -19.81 1.98 -7.71
CA ASP A 415 -18.71 1.04 -7.45
C ASP A 415 -19.09 -0.34 -8.01
N LYS A 416 -18.48 -0.71 -9.14
CA LYS A 416 -18.62 -2.03 -9.77
C LYS A 416 -17.39 -2.91 -9.52
N LEU A 417 -16.48 -2.49 -8.66
CA LEU A 417 -15.22 -3.17 -8.43
C LEU A 417 -15.45 -4.29 -7.42
N SER A 418 -15.05 -5.52 -7.76
CA SER A 418 -14.99 -6.62 -6.80
C SER A 418 -13.54 -7.01 -6.56
N LEU A 419 -13.20 -7.21 -5.28
CA LEU A 419 -11.91 -7.77 -4.88
C LEU A 419 -11.92 -9.29 -4.93
N ASP A 420 -13.08 -9.91 -4.79
CA ASP A 420 -13.23 -11.36 -4.69
C ASP A 420 -13.44 -12.05 -6.05
N ASP A 421 -13.65 -11.28 -7.12
CA ASP A 421 -13.62 -11.80 -8.48
C ASP A 421 -12.19 -12.26 -8.82
N ASP A 422 -12.01 -13.58 -8.91
CA ASP A 422 -10.83 -14.13 -9.57
C ASP A 422 -10.77 -13.54 -10.98
N SER A 423 -9.58 -13.10 -11.41
CA SER A 423 -9.30 -12.43 -12.68
C SER A 423 -9.68 -13.22 -13.96
N ASN A 424 -10.47 -14.30 -13.82
CA ASN A 424 -11.03 -15.14 -14.87
C ASN A 424 -12.56 -14.97 -15.08
N SER A 425 -13.28 -14.24 -14.22
CA SER A 425 -14.73 -14.02 -14.36
C SER A 425 -15.12 -12.84 -15.28
N GLY A 426 -14.18 -11.92 -15.53
CA GLY A 426 -14.39 -10.71 -16.35
C GLY A 426 -14.60 -10.95 -17.85
N ASP A 427 -14.35 -12.17 -18.35
CA ASP A 427 -14.57 -12.52 -19.76
C ASP A 427 -16.05 -12.78 -20.10
N LYS A 428 -16.89 -13.10 -19.10
CA LYS A 428 -18.31 -13.42 -19.33
C LYS A 428 -19.23 -12.20 -19.35
N ASN A 429 -18.88 -11.11 -18.66
CA ASN A 429 -19.74 -9.93 -18.57
C ASN A 429 -19.63 -8.99 -19.78
N VAL A 430 -18.47 -8.92 -20.43
CA VAL A 430 -18.31 -8.08 -21.64
C VAL A 430 -18.97 -8.70 -22.88
N ALA A 431 -19.00 -10.02 -22.98
CA ALA A 431 -19.72 -10.71 -24.06
C ALA A 431 -21.26 -10.54 -23.98
N LYS A 432 -21.79 -10.25 -22.79
CA LYS A 432 -23.23 -9.97 -22.61
C LYS A 432 -23.61 -8.54 -22.97
N GLU A 433 -22.75 -7.55 -22.72
CA GLU A 433 -23.03 -6.16 -23.11
C GLU A 433 -22.96 -5.94 -24.64
N GLU A 434 -22.02 -6.61 -25.35
CA GLU A 434 -21.95 -6.53 -26.83
C GLU A 434 -23.11 -7.24 -27.55
N SER A 435 -23.82 -8.16 -26.89
CA SER A 435 -24.97 -8.86 -27.47
C SER A 435 -26.31 -8.15 -27.22
N THR A 436 -26.39 -7.27 -26.21
CA THR A 436 -27.59 -6.43 -25.97
C THR A 436 -27.59 -5.12 -26.74
N GLU A 437 -26.45 -4.61 -27.23
CA GLU A 437 -26.38 -3.40 -28.08
C GLU A 437 -26.63 -3.67 -29.58
N LYS A 438 -26.84 -4.93 -29.98
CA LYS A 438 -27.09 -5.32 -31.38
C LYS A 438 -28.51 -5.83 -31.66
N LYS A 439 -29.50 -5.45 -30.84
CA LYS A 439 -30.91 -5.75 -31.13
C LYS A 439 -31.79 -4.52 -31.17
#